data_AF-A0A2V9K7B0-F1
#
_entry.id   AF-A0A2V9K7B0-F1
#
_cell.length_a   1.000
_cell.length_b   1.000
_cell.length_c   1.000
_cell.angle_alpha   90.00
_cell.angle_beta   90.00
_cell.angle_gamma   90.00
#
_symmetry.space_group_name_H-M   'P 1'
#
loop_
_entity.id
_entity.type
_entity.pdbx_description
1 polymer ?
#
loop_
_entity_poly.entity_id
_entity_poly.type
_entity_poly.pdbx_seq_one_letter_code
_entity_poly.pdbx_strand_id
1 'polypeptide(L)'
;MHEWSQEIQKRLKNLNLPPAREAEIVEEVAQHLEDRYQELVAGGAVEDEARRVALEELSPSALRQAQGGERSRTADGLARGLRRVEQEVKQDPIVPGGGGCNDFLATLWQDVCYGMRMLRQNPGFTLAAASTIALGVGINVGIFSVLNGAALRLLPIPRAEQMVSVSQSFHGHFARNVHGEGSMFSYPEYVEYRNHNHVFSGLVAYEPFLEATLGGNLQQLLGAATSCNYFDVLNEHPALGRGFVDSDCAAPGENSVVVVSNNLWRGTFAGDPSLVGKRITLNRTAYTVIGVAPPGFTGTEPVASAFWVPISMQEALEPGRDRLADDNLSWLAMLGRTRPSITTGQVRADLAVIAGRIDHLHRGSF
;
A
#
# COMPACT_ATOMS: atom_id res chain seq x y z
N MET A 1 56.50 -38.09 16.69
CA MET A 1 55.64 -37.22 17.52
C MET A 1 55.47 -37.90 18.85
N HIS A 2 55.98 -37.29 19.91
CA HIS A 2 55.88 -37.84 21.26
C HIS A 2 54.43 -37.75 21.74
N GLU A 3 53.94 -38.80 22.43
CA GLU A 3 52.56 -38.87 22.94
C GLU A 3 52.38 -38.03 24.22
N TRP A 4 52.65 -36.72 24.15
CA TRP A 4 52.47 -35.80 25.28
C TRP A 4 51.03 -35.76 25.78
N SER A 5 50.08 -35.82 24.84
CA SER A 5 48.65 -35.69 25.10
C SER A 5 48.11 -36.76 26.06
N GLN A 6 48.60 -38.00 25.99
CA GLN A 6 48.14 -39.09 26.87
C GLN A 6 48.62 -38.89 28.31
N GLU A 7 49.86 -38.42 28.50
CA GLU A 7 50.42 -38.19 29.84
C GLU A 7 49.76 -36.98 30.52
N ILE A 8 49.41 -35.94 29.75
CA ILE A 8 48.69 -34.77 30.24
C ILE A 8 47.24 -35.13 30.60
N GLN A 9 46.52 -35.84 29.72
CA GLN A 9 45.15 -36.31 29.98
C GLN A 9 45.06 -37.18 31.25
N LYS A 10 46.03 -38.08 31.45
CA LYS A 10 46.07 -38.93 32.65
C LYS A 10 46.16 -38.13 33.95
N ARG A 11 46.80 -36.94 33.91
CA ARG A 11 46.92 -36.04 35.08
C ARG A 11 45.72 -35.11 35.24
N LEU A 12 45.11 -34.69 34.13
CA LEU A 12 43.91 -33.84 34.12
C LEU A 12 42.63 -34.58 34.51
N LYS A 13 42.60 -35.91 34.36
CA LYS A 13 41.43 -36.76 34.65
C LYS A 13 40.84 -36.59 36.06
N ASN A 14 41.66 -36.13 37.02
CA ASN A 14 41.24 -35.88 38.40
C ASN A 14 40.54 -34.51 38.60
N LEU A 15 40.50 -33.64 37.58
CA LEU A 15 39.97 -32.27 37.66
C LEU A 15 38.57 -32.10 37.05
N ASN A 16 37.98 -33.17 36.49
CA ASN A 16 36.60 -33.24 35.97
C ASN A 16 36.20 -32.05 35.08
N LEU A 17 37.04 -31.75 34.08
CA LEU A 17 36.88 -30.63 33.15
C LEU A 17 35.88 -30.94 32.03
N PRO A 18 35.19 -29.92 31.45
CA PRO A 18 34.39 -30.10 30.24
C PRO A 18 35.25 -30.60 29.05
N PRO A 19 34.76 -31.51 28.19
CA PRO A 19 35.58 -32.19 27.17
C PRO A 19 36.28 -31.25 26.18
N ALA A 20 35.60 -30.17 25.77
CA ALA A 20 36.16 -29.19 24.86
C ALA A 20 37.32 -28.40 25.48
N ARG A 21 37.24 -28.12 26.78
CA ARG A 21 38.26 -27.36 27.51
C ARG A 21 39.45 -28.23 27.90
N GLU A 22 39.21 -29.51 28.21
CA GLU A 22 40.27 -30.49 28.40
C GLU A 22 41.11 -30.64 27.12
N ALA A 23 40.48 -30.71 25.95
CA ALA A 23 41.19 -30.82 24.67
C ALA A 23 42.10 -29.61 24.38
N GLU A 24 41.61 -28.39 24.62
CA GLU A 24 42.35 -27.15 24.41
C GLU A 24 43.59 -27.06 25.33
N ILE A 25 43.44 -27.40 26.62
CA ILE A 25 44.54 -27.40 27.59
C ILE A 25 45.58 -28.46 27.22
N VAL A 26 45.13 -29.64 26.78
CA VAL A 26 46.04 -30.72 26.37
C VAL A 26 46.87 -30.30 25.15
N GLU A 27 46.26 -29.61 24.19
CA GLU A 27 46.95 -29.12 22.99
C GLU A 27 48.01 -28.07 23.33
N GLU A 28 47.66 -27.05 24.12
CA GLU A 28 48.57 -25.96 24.49
C GLU A 28 49.77 -26.49 25.31
N VAL A 29 49.51 -27.35 26.30
CA VAL A 29 50.56 -27.92 27.15
C VAL A 29 51.43 -28.91 26.37
N ALA A 30 50.85 -29.72 25.47
CA ALA A 30 51.61 -30.65 24.63
C ALA A 30 52.57 -29.90 23.70
N GLN A 31 52.12 -28.77 23.13
CA GLN A 31 52.95 -27.97 22.26
C GLN A 31 54.12 -27.33 23.01
N HIS A 32 53.89 -26.83 24.23
CA HIS A 32 54.95 -26.28 25.06
C HIS A 32 56.02 -27.33 25.45
N LEU A 33 55.59 -28.55 25.77
CA LEU A 33 56.52 -29.65 26.07
C LEU A 33 57.35 -30.05 24.85
N GLU A 34 56.72 -30.09 23.67
CA GLU A 34 57.43 -30.38 22.42
C GLU A 34 58.47 -29.31 22.12
N ASP A 35 58.14 -28.02 22.27
CA ASP A 35 59.10 -26.93 22.09
C ASP A 35 60.29 -27.06 23.05
N ARG A 36 60.03 -27.38 24.32
CA ARG A 36 61.08 -27.55 25.33
C ARG A 36 61.97 -28.76 25.06
N TYR A 37 61.36 -29.86 24.61
CA TYR A 37 62.08 -31.05 24.17
C TYR A 37 63.03 -30.73 23.02
N GLN A 38 62.55 -30.01 22.00
CA GLN A 38 63.36 -29.62 20.85
C GLN A 38 64.52 -28.69 21.24
N GLU A 39 64.30 -27.76 22.16
CA GLU A 39 65.36 -26.88 22.67
C GLU A 39 66.47 -27.66 23.40
N LEU A 40 66.11 -28.66 24.21
CA LEU A 40 67.06 -29.50 24.94
C LEU A 40 67.87 -30.40 23.99
N VAL A 41 67.22 -30.98 22.99
CA VAL A 41 67.88 -31.79 21.96
C VAL A 41 68.83 -30.91 21.12
N ALA A 42 68.41 -29.71 20.73
CA ALA A 42 69.26 -28.75 20.03
C ALA A 42 70.48 -28.30 20.87
N GLY A 43 70.33 -28.27 22.20
CA GLY A 43 71.41 -28.05 23.16
C GLY A 43 72.36 -29.23 23.39
N GLY A 44 72.15 -30.35 22.70
CA GLY A 44 73.00 -31.55 22.75
C GLY A 44 72.59 -32.60 23.79
N ALA A 45 71.41 -32.50 24.39
CA ALA A 45 70.89 -33.52 25.29
C ALA A 45 70.49 -34.79 24.53
N VAL A 46 70.69 -35.95 25.16
CA VAL A 46 70.20 -37.24 24.65
C VAL A 46 68.68 -37.26 24.72
N GLU A 47 68.00 -37.77 23.69
CA GLU A 47 66.54 -37.72 23.53
C GLU A 47 65.77 -38.19 24.78
N ASP A 48 66.15 -39.31 25.37
CA ASP A 48 65.48 -39.83 26.58
C ASP A 48 65.64 -38.92 27.81
N GLU A 49 66.78 -38.23 27.91
CA GLU A 49 67.04 -37.27 28.99
C GLU A 49 66.28 -35.96 28.76
N ALA A 50 66.26 -35.46 27.53
CA ALA A 50 65.47 -34.29 27.14
C ALA A 50 63.98 -34.51 27.43
N ARG A 51 63.45 -35.71 27.12
CA ARG A 51 62.05 -36.07 27.38
C ARG A 51 61.74 -36.12 28.88
N ARG A 52 62.63 -36.71 29.69
CA ARG A 52 62.45 -36.78 31.14
C ARG A 52 62.45 -35.39 31.77
N VAL A 53 63.39 -34.53 31.37
CA VAL A 53 63.51 -33.16 31.88
C VAL A 53 62.29 -32.32 31.51
N ALA A 54 61.78 -32.43 30.28
CA ALA A 54 60.54 -31.75 29.87
C ALA A 54 59.33 -32.18 30.72
N LEU A 55 59.22 -33.48 31.07
CA LEU A 55 58.14 -33.98 31.94
C LEU A 55 58.31 -33.61 33.42
N GLU A 56 59.55 -33.42 33.88
CA GLU A 56 59.82 -33.01 35.26
C GLU A 56 59.37 -31.57 35.53
N GLU A 57 59.34 -30.70 34.52
CA GLU A 57 58.78 -29.34 34.63
C GLU A 57 57.26 -29.36 34.91
N LEU A 58 56.55 -30.44 34.56
CA LEU A 58 55.15 -30.67 34.93
C LEU A 58 54.97 -31.23 36.35
N SER A 59 56.05 -31.50 37.10
CA SER A 59 55.94 -32.04 38.45
C SER A 59 55.49 -30.96 39.46
N PRO A 60 54.63 -31.30 40.44
CA PRO A 60 54.18 -30.36 41.47
C PRO A 60 55.30 -29.76 42.33
N SER A 61 56.48 -30.41 42.33
CA SER A 61 57.71 -29.98 42.98
C SER A 61 58.47 -28.92 42.18
N ALA A 62 58.49 -28.99 40.85
CA ALA A 62 59.10 -27.98 39.98
C ALA A 62 58.33 -26.65 40.03
N LEU A 63 56.99 -26.73 40.07
CA LEU A 63 56.10 -25.58 40.28
C LEU A 63 56.31 -24.89 41.64
N ARG A 64 56.76 -25.64 42.67
CA ARG A 64 57.10 -25.09 43.99
C ARG A 64 58.52 -24.54 44.07
N GLN A 65 59.49 -25.14 43.38
CA GLN A 65 60.88 -24.63 43.36
C GLN A 65 61.05 -23.35 42.53
N ALA A 66 60.17 -23.09 41.55
CA ALA A 66 60.11 -21.82 40.83
C ALA A 66 59.80 -20.60 41.73
N GLN A 67 59.31 -20.81 42.96
CA GLN A 67 59.05 -19.73 43.92
C GLN A 67 60.28 -19.28 44.73
N GLY A 68 61.45 -19.94 44.57
CA GLY A 68 62.56 -19.80 45.52
C GLY A 68 63.92 -19.38 44.95
N GLY A 69 64.09 -19.11 43.66
CA GLY A 69 65.41 -18.77 43.12
C GLY A 69 65.40 -18.21 41.71
N GLU A 70 66.38 -17.35 41.44
CA GLU A 70 66.61 -16.48 40.28
C GLU A 70 66.78 -17.17 38.90
N ARG A 71 66.03 -18.24 38.60
CA ARG A 71 66.03 -18.87 37.27
C ARG A 71 64.63 -18.90 36.65
N SER A 72 64.56 -18.24 35.49
CA SER A 72 63.50 -18.27 34.45
C SER A 72 62.21 -17.48 34.69
N ARG A 73 62.10 -16.36 33.96
CA ARG A 73 60.88 -15.55 33.73
C ARG A 73 59.69 -16.35 33.14
N THR A 74 59.88 -17.60 32.75
CA THR A 74 58.89 -18.46 32.07
C THR A 74 58.06 -19.34 33.03
N ALA A 75 58.60 -19.80 34.17
CA ALA A 75 57.84 -20.58 35.15
C ALA A 75 56.70 -19.77 35.81
N ASP A 76 56.90 -18.45 35.93
CA ASP A 76 55.88 -17.49 36.37
C ASP A 76 54.71 -17.37 35.38
N GLY A 77 54.88 -17.74 34.11
CA GLY A 77 53.82 -17.70 33.09
C GLY A 77 52.79 -18.81 33.30
N LEU A 78 53.27 -20.03 33.57
CA LEU A 78 52.44 -21.23 33.73
C LEU A 78 51.68 -21.21 35.06
N ALA A 79 52.31 -20.73 36.14
CA ALA A 79 51.66 -20.50 37.43
C ALA A 79 50.59 -19.38 37.35
N ARG A 80 50.81 -18.34 36.52
CA ARG A 80 49.79 -17.31 36.24
C ARG A 80 48.64 -17.85 35.38
N GLY A 81 48.92 -18.69 34.40
CA GLY A 81 47.90 -19.36 33.57
C GLY A 81 46.96 -20.21 34.42
N LEU A 82 47.51 -21.07 35.29
CA LEU A 82 46.71 -21.93 36.17
C LEU A 82 45.89 -21.13 37.20
N ARG A 83 46.43 -20.04 37.78
CA ARG A 83 45.65 -19.16 38.67
C ARG A 83 44.52 -18.41 37.95
N ARG A 84 44.71 -18.08 36.67
CA ARG A 84 43.68 -17.43 35.84
C ARG A 84 42.53 -18.39 35.56
N VAL A 85 42.84 -19.66 35.31
CA VAL A 85 41.85 -20.75 35.17
C VAL A 85 41.08 -20.96 36.48
N GLU A 86 41.75 -20.92 37.63
CA GLU A 86 41.10 -21.08 38.95
C GLU A 86 40.21 -19.88 39.33
N GLN A 87 40.51 -18.67 38.83
CA GLN A 87 39.69 -17.46 39.03
C GLN A 87 38.52 -17.30 38.03
N GLU A 88 38.67 -17.72 36.77
CA GLU A 88 37.59 -17.63 35.76
C GLU A 88 36.42 -18.59 36.03
N VAL A 89 36.65 -19.71 36.72
CA VAL A 89 35.58 -20.65 37.14
C VAL A 89 34.55 -20.00 38.10
N LYS A 90 34.87 -18.86 38.71
CA LYS A 90 33.93 -18.10 39.56
C LYS A 90 33.08 -17.07 38.81
N GLN A 91 33.22 -16.92 37.50
CA GLN A 91 32.31 -16.08 36.73
C GLN A 91 31.08 -16.89 36.34
N ASP A 92 29.95 -16.55 36.95
CA ASP A 92 28.64 -17.09 36.58
C ASP A 92 28.42 -16.91 35.06
N PRO A 93 27.99 -17.95 34.33
CA PRO A 93 27.82 -17.86 32.90
C PRO A 93 26.75 -16.83 32.55
N ILE A 94 27.08 -15.91 31.64
CA ILE A 94 26.09 -15.07 30.96
C ILE A 94 25.20 -16.01 30.17
N VAL A 95 23.99 -16.26 30.66
CA VAL A 95 22.94 -17.01 29.98
C VAL A 95 22.22 -16.05 29.01
N PRO A 96 22.36 -16.18 27.68
CA PRO A 96 21.48 -15.48 26.76
C PRO A 96 20.14 -16.24 26.75
N GLY A 97 19.08 -15.64 27.31
CA GLY A 97 17.71 -16.16 27.17
C GLY A 97 16.90 -16.36 28.45
N GLY A 98 17.26 -15.72 29.57
CA GLY A 98 16.55 -15.89 30.85
C GLY A 98 15.83 -14.65 31.42
N GLY A 99 15.75 -13.53 30.68
CA GLY A 99 15.05 -12.32 31.13
C GLY A 99 13.65 -12.24 30.54
N GLY A 100 12.62 -12.33 31.38
CA GLY A 100 11.24 -12.22 30.95
C GLY A 100 10.94 -10.89 30.24
N CYS A 101 9.78 -10.81 29.59
CA CYS A 101 9.29 -9.65 28.82
C CYS A 101 9.48 -8.28 29.55
N ASN A 102 9.57 -8.27 30.89
CA ASN A 102 9.89 -7.10 31.71
C ASN A 102 11.28 -6.50 31.49
N ASP A 103 12.34 -7.30 31.29
CA ASP A 103 13.70 -6.76 31.11
C ASP A 103 13.86 -6.11 29.75
N PHE A 104 13.23 -6.69 28.71
CA PHE A 104 13.20 -6.10 27.37
C PHE A 104 12.39 -4.80 27.35
N LEU A 105 11.23 -4.77 28.01
CA LEU A 105 10.43 -3.54 28.12
C LEU A 105 11.13 -2.45 28.93
N ALA A 106 11.82 -2.81 30.02
CA ALA A 106 12.59 -1.86 30.83
C ALA A 106 13.76 -1.28 30.04
N THR A 107 14.51 -2.11 29.30
CA THR A 107 15.61 -1.64 28.45
C THR A 107 15.10 -0.76 27.30
N LEU A 108 14.02 -1.17 26.62
CA LEU A 108 13.41 -0.38 25.54
C LEU A 108 12.88 0.97 26.04
N TRP A 109 12.30 1.01 27.25
CA TRP A 109 11.86 2.26 27.89
C TRP A 109 13.04 3.18 28.24
N GLN A 110 14.12 2.60 28.77
CA GLN A 110 15.31 3.35 29.14
C GLN A 110 16.00 3.95 27.90
N ASP A 111 16.06 3.19 26.80
CA ASP A 111 16.56 3.66 25.51
C ASP A 111 15.69 4.77 24.91
N VAL A 112 14.36 4.66 25.01
CA VAL A 112 13.41 5.70 24.58
C VAL A 112 13.59 6.98 25.41
N CYS A 113 13.69 6.89 26.73
CA CYS A 113 13.95 8.04 27.61
C CYS A 113 15.28 8.71 27.28
N TYR A 114 16.33 7.92 27.04
CA TYR A 114 17.64 8.42 26.66
C TYR A 114 17.60 9.12 25.29
N GLY A 115 16.94 8.51 24.30
CA GLY A 115 16.70 9.09 22.98
C GLY A 115 15.96 10.42 23.05
N MET A 116 14.87 10.52 23.81
CA MET A 116 14.15 11.79 24.01
C MET A 116 15.02 12.88 24.64
N ARG A 117 15.89 12.51 25.60
CA ARG A 117 16.82 13.46 26.22
C ARG A 117 17.84 13.97 25.20
N MET A 118 18.33 13.10 24.32
CA MET A 118 19.28 13.46 23.26
C MET A 118 18.64 14.38 22.20
N LEU A 119 17.38 14.11 21.82
CA LEU A 119 16.61 14.95 20.90
C LEU A 119 16.39 16.36 21.46
N ARG A 120 16.11 16.48 22.78
CA ARG A 120 15.97 17.79 23.46
C ARG A 120 17.27 18.57 23.54
N GLN A 121 18.42 17.89 23.61
CA GLN A 121 19.73 18.56 23.67
C GLN A 121 20.17 19.12 22.30
N ASN A 122 19.69 18.56 21.19
CA ASN A 122 20.03 18.99 19.84
C ASN A 122 18.79 19.45 19.05
N PRO A 123 18.16 20.59 19.42
CA PRO A 123 16.88 21.00 18.87
C PRO A 123 16.93 21.30 17.37
N GLY A 124 18.02 21.88 16.85
CA GLY A 124 18.13 22.23 15.43
C GLY A 124 18.16 21.02 14.50
N PHE A 125 19.00 20.03 14.80
CA PHE A 125 19.06 18.77 14.05
C PHE A 125 17.75 17.98 14.17
N THR A 126 17.20 17.89 15.38
CA THR A 126 15.92 17.22 15.63
C THR A 126 14.79 17.84 14.82
N LEU A 127 14.71 19.19 14.76
CA LEU A 127 13.69 19.88 13.99
C LEU A 127 13.84 19.60 12.49
N ALA A 128 15.06 19.62 11.96
CA ALA A 128 15.32 19.32 10.55
C ALA A 128 14.97 17.87 10.18
N ALA A 129 15.36 16.91 11.03
CA ALA A 129 15.05 15.49 10.83
C ALA A 129 13.53 15.23 10.95
N ALA A 130 12.89 15.76 11.99
CA ALA A 130 11.46 15.63 12.20
C ALA A 130 10.65 16.28 11.07
N SER A 131 11.06 17.45 10.58
CA SER A 131 10.41 18.13 9.45
C SER A 131 10.53 17.32 8.16
N THR A 132 11.70 16.74 7.90
CA THR A 132 11.92 15.88 6.73
C THR A 132 11.02 14.64 6.79
N ILE A 133 10.94 13.98 7.96
CA ILE A 133 10.06 12.82 8.16
C ILE A 133 8.58 13.22 8.04
N ALA A 134 8.19 14.33 8.67
CA ALA A 134 6.82 14.83 8.63
C ALA A 134 6.40 15.20 7.20
N LEU A 135 7.27 15.82 6.41
CA LEU A 135 7.03 16.11 4.99
C LEU A 135 6.94 14.82 4.17
N GLY A 136 7.87 13.88 4.36
CA GLY A 136 7.86 12.61 3.64
C GLY A 136 6.60 11.79 3.92
N VAL A 137 6.21 11.66 5.19
CA VAL A 137 4.97 10.97 5.59
C VAL A 137 3.74 11.75 5.13
N GLY A 138 3.72 13.07 5.35
CA GLY A 138 2.59 13.93 5.01
C GLY A 138 2.27 13.97 3.52
N ILE A 139 3.30 14.02 2.67
CA ILE A 139 3.12 13.96 1.21
C ILE A 139 2.56 12.60 0.80
N ASN A 140 3.14 11.50 1.28
CA ASN A 140 2.67 10.15 0.92
C ASN A 140 1.23 9.90 1.40
N VAL A 141 0.93 10.25 2.65
CA VAL A 141 -0.43 10.15 3.22
C VAL A 141 -1.40 11.07 2.47
N GLY A 142 -0.99 12.29 2.12
CA GLY A 142 -1.80 13.24 1.37
C GLY A 142 -2.16 12.73 -0.02
N ILE A 143 -1.16 12.26 -0.78
CA ILE A 143 -1.37 11.64 -2.11
C ILE A 143 -2.30 10.44 -2.00
N PHE A 144 -2.04 9.53 -1.06
CA PHE A 144 -2.89 8.35 -0.89
C PHE A 144 -4.31 8.71 -0.41
N SER A 145 -4.48 9.75 0.40
CA SER A 145 -5.81 10.21 0.84
C SER A 145 -6.61 10.77 -0.33
N VAL A 146 -5.99 11.55 -1.21
CA VAL A 146 -6.63 12.06 -2.44
C VAL A 146 -6.95 10.89 -3.37
N LEU A 147 -6.00 9.99 -3.63
CA LEU A 147 -6.24 8.79 -4.44
C LEU A 147 -7.35 7.91 -3.87
N ASN A 148 -7.37 7.72 -2.56
CA ASN A 148 -8.40 6.93 -1.91
C ASN A 148 -9.77 7.60 -2.01
N GLY A 149 -9.85 8.91 -1.82
CA GLY A 149 -11.09 9.68 -1.96
C GLY A 149 -11.60 9.79 -3.40
N ALA A 150 -10.69 9.88 -4.39
CA ALA A 150 -11.04 10.12 -5.79
C ALA A 150 -11.13 8.85 -6.64
N ALA A 151 -10.39 7.78 -6.31
CA ALA A 151 -10.26 6.60 -7.17
C ALA A 151 -10.55 5.26 -6.47
N LEU A 152 -10.36 5.14 -5.14
CA LEU A 152 -10.48 3.84 -4.44
C LEU A 152 -11.74 3.70 -3.58
N ARG A 153 -12.38 4.80 -3.20
CA ARG A 153 -13.64 4.75 -2.44
C ARG A 153 -14.76 4.35 -3.40
N LEU A 154 -15.43 3.26 -3.08
CA LEU A 154 -16.66 2.86 -3.76
C LEU A 154 -17.63 4.05 -3.79
N LEU A 155 -18.26 4.26 -4.95
CA LEU A 155 -19.36 5.20 -5.11
C LEU A 155 -20.34 5.02 -3.93
N PRO A 156 -20.74 6.09 -3.23
CA PRO A 156 -21.59 5.99 -2.04
C PRO A 156 -23.05 5.74 -2.43
N ILE A 157 -23.29 4.65 -3.16
CA ILE A 157 -24.58 4.22 -3.71
C ILE A 157 -24.91 2.80 -3.23
N PRO A 158 -26.20 2.41 -3.14
CA PRO A 158 -26.59 1.08 -2.72
C PRO A 158 -25.97 -0.02 -3.60
N ARG A 159 -25.38 -1.03 -2.93
CA ARG A 159 -24.75 -2.19 -3.58
C ARG A 159 -23.71 -1.77 -4.63
N ALA A 160 -22.81 -0.87 -4.25
CA ALA A 160 -21.76 -0.32 -5.13
C ALA A 160 -20.81 -1.40 -5.66
N GLU A 161 -20.66 -2.53 -4.97
CA GLU A 161 -19.89 -3.69 -5.42
C GLU A 161 -20.43 -4.34 -6.71
N GLN A 162 -21.67 -4.05 -7.08
CA GLN A 162 -22.29 -4.50 -8.33
C GLN A 162 -22.09 -3.48 -9.47
N MET A 163 -21.49 -2.33 -9.19
CA MET A 163 -21.30 -1.29 -10.18
C MET A 163 -19.95 -1.46 -10.87
N VAL A 164 -19.98 -1.48 -12.19
CA VAL A 164 -18.80 -1.63 -13.03
C VAL A 164 -18.73 -0.44 -13.98
N SER A 165 -17.58 0.21 -13.99
CA SER A 165 -17.25 1.18 -15.03
C SER A 165 -16.88 0.46 -16.31
N VAL A 166 -17.45 0.92 -17.41
CA VAL A 166 -17.21 0.38 -18.75
C VAL A 166 -16.37 1.41 -19.50
N SER A 167 -15.19 0.97 -19.94
CA SER A 167 -14.24 1.76 -20.72
C SER A 167 -13.84 0.97 -21.95
N GLN A 168 -13.66 1.64 -23.08
CA GLN A 168 -13.12 1.02 -24.28
C GLN A 168 -11.63 1.26 -24.47
N SER A 169 -10.99 0.31 -25.14
CA SER A 169 -9.58 0.37 -25.53
C SER A 169 -9.46 -0.01 -26.99
N PHE A 170 -8.91 0.89 -27.79
CA PHE A 170 -8.72 0.68 -29.22
C PHE A 170 -7.29 0.24 -29.52
N HIS A 171 -7.14 -0.64 -30.52
CA HIS A 171 -5.84 -1.13 -30.99
C HIS A 171 -5.75 -0.93 -32.51
N GLY A 172 -4.63 -0.40 -32.99
CA GLY A 172 -4.41 -0.14 -34.43
C GLY A 172 -4.66 1.31 -34.83
N HIS A 173 -4.92 1.54 -36.12
CA HIS A 173 -5.23 2.85 -36.67
C HIS A 173 -6.74 3.01 -36.83
N PHE A 174 -7.30 3.99 -36.12
CA PHE A 174 -8.73 4.34 -36.14
C PHE A 174 -8.86 5.86 -36.26
N ALA A 175 -9.97 6.32 -36.86
CA ALA A 175 -10.29 7.72 -37.03
C ALA A 175 -11.60 8.02 -36.31
N ARG A 176 -11.48 8.55 -35.08
CA ARG A 176 -12.60 8.73 -34.17
C ARG A 176 -12.66 10.16 -33.63
N ASN A 177 -13.85 10.74 -33.60
CA ASN A 177 -14.07 12.02 -32.95
C ASN A 177 -14.25 11.79 -31.45
N VAL A 178 -13.49 12.48 -30.61
CA VAL A 178 -13.57 12.32 -29.15
C VAL A 178 -13.73 13.68 -28.51
N HIS A 179 -14.74 13.80 -27.65
CA HIS A 179 -14.89 14.87 -26.69
C HIS A 179 -14.62 14.32 -25.29
N GLY A 180 -13.49 14.70 -24.69
CA GLY A 180 -13.05 14.15 -23.41
C GLY A 180 -12.02 13.04 -23.58
N GLU A 181 -12.27 11.88 -22.97
CA GLU A 181 -11.31 10.77 -22.94
C GLU A 181 -11.53 9.78 -24.10
N GLY A 182 -10.44 9.22 -24.63
CA GLY A 182 -10.50 8.21 -25.70
C GLY A 182 -11.18 6.89 -25.30
N SER A 183 -11.52 6.72 -24.03
CA SER A 183 -12.26 5.59 -23.47
C SER A 183 -13.78 5.80 -23.46
N MET A 184 -14.27 6.99 -23.83
CA MET A 184 -15.70 7.35 -23.88
C MET A 184 -16.38 6.78 -25.11
N PHE A 185 -17.70 6.64 -25.05
CA PHE A 185 -18.55 6.00 -26.07
C PHE A 185 -19.38 7.02 -26.84
N SER A 186 -19.76 6.67 -28.08
CA SER A 186 -20.78 7.42 -28.80
C SER A 186 -22.19 7.01 -28.36
N TYR A 187 -23.18 7.84 -28.66
CA TYR A 187 -24.57 7.52 -28.32
C TYR A 187 -25.08 6.23 -29.01
N PRO A 188 -24.82 6.00 -30.32
CA PRO A 188 -25.17 4.73 -30.95
C PRO A 188 -24.52 3.51 -30.28
N GLU A 189 -23.25 3.60 -29.87
CA GLU A 189 -22.59 2.50 -29.16
C GLU A 189 -23.25 2.20 -27.81
N TYR A 190 -23.57 3.24 -27.03
CA TYR A 190 -24.32 3.06 -25.79
C TYR A 190 -25.64 2.32 -26.03
N VAL A 191 -26.38 2.67 -27.09
CA VAL A 191 -27.63 1.99 -27.46
C VAL A 191 -27.37 0.52 -27.79
N GLU A 192 -26.33 0.21 -28.56
CA GLU A 192 -25.95 -1.17 -28.88
C GLU A 192 -25.58 -1.97 -27.63
N TYR A 193 -24.73 -1.44 -26.75
CA TYR A 193 -24.39 -2.10 -25.49
C TYR A 193 -25.60 -2.27 -24.59
N ARG A 194 -26.45 -1.23 -24.45
CA ARG A 194 -27.65 -1.28 -23.60
C ARG A 194 -28.61 -2.37 -24.05
N ASN A 195 -28.84 -2.49 -25.35
CA ASN A 195 -29.86 -3.39 -25.91
C ASN A 195 -29.39 -4.85 -26.02
N HIS A 196 -28.08 -5.08 -26.16
CA HIS A 196 -27.54 -6.40 -26.47
C HIS A 196 -26.70 -7.06 -25.38
N ASN A 197 -26.39 -6.37 -24.28
CA ASN A 197 -25.69 -6.98 -23.15
C ASN A 197 -26.61 -7.94 -22.37
N HIS A 198 -26.01 -8.99 -21.81
CA HIS A 198 -26.72 -9.97 -20.96
C HIS A 198 -26.27 -9.90 -19.49
N VAL A 199 -25.21 -9.15 -19.23
CA VAL A 199 -24.51 -9.12 -17.93
C VAL A 199 -25.03 -8.07 -16.96
N PHE A 200 -25.60 -6.97 -17.47
CA PHE A 200 -26.10 -5.88 -16.64
C PHE A 200 -27.62 -6.02 -16.39
N SER A 201 -28.04 -5.67 -15.18
CA SER A 201 -29.45 -5.40 -14.89
C SER A 201 -29.88 -4.02 -15.40
N GLY A 202 -28.91 -3.13 -15.60
CA GLY A 202 -29.10 -1.86 -16.27
C GLY A 202 -27.76 -1.21 -16.61
N LEU A 203 -27.71 -0.53 -17.75
CA LEU A 203 -26.57 0.21 -18.25
C LEU A 203 -26.97 1.67 -18.40
N VAL A 204 -26.16 2.57 -17.83
CA VAL A 204 -26.36 4.01 -17.93
C VAL A 204 -25.23 4.62 -18.73
N ALA A 205 -25.57 5.59 -19.57
CA ALA A 205 -24.64 6.53 -20.15
C ALA A 205 -24.85 7.92 -19.54
N TYR A 206 -23.78 8.70 -19.46
CA TYR A 206 -23.83 10.10 -19.07
C TYR A 206 -22.66 10.90 -19.62
N GLU A 207 -22.88 12.20 -19.80
CA GLU A 207 -21.86 13.20 -20.03
C GLU A 207 -21.56 13.92 -18.70
N PRO A 208 -20.34 13.80 -18.16
CA PRO A 208 -19.96 14.50 -16.95
C PRO A 208 -19.60 15.97 -17.19
N PHE A 209 -19.53 16.75 -16.11
CA PHE A 209 -18.96 18.09 -16.07
C PHE A 209 -19.61 19.11 -17.02
N LEU A 210 -20.92 18.99 -17.27
CA LEU A 210 -21.66 19.97 -18.06
C LEU A 210 -21.73 21.31 -17.31
N GLU A 211 -21.19 22.35 -17.92
CA GLU A 211 -21.22 23.69 -17.37
C GLU A 211 -22.55 24.39 -17.70
N ALA A 212 -23.22 24.88 -16.67
CA ALA A 212 -24.41 25.71 -16.83
C ALA A 212 -24.45 26.90 -15.89
N THR A 213 -25.05 28.00 -16.35
CA THR A 213 -25.28 29.19 -15.54
C THR A 213 -26.74 29.25 -15.08
N LEU A 214 -26.96 29.39 -13.76
CA LEU A 214 -28.31 29.42 -13.18
C LEU A 214 -28.92 30.82 -13.15
N GLY A 215 -30.10 30.98 -13.77
CA GLY A 215 -31.00 32.10 -13.51
C GLY A 215 -30.46 33.49 -13.85
N GLY A 216 -29.65 33.63 -14.91
CA GLY A 216 -29.07 34.91 -15.33
C GLY A 216 -28.02 35.50 -14.39
N ASN A 217 -27.86 34.95 -13.19
CA ASN A 217 -26.76 35.24 -12.28
C ASN A 217 -25.53 34.44 -12.72
N LEU A 218 -24.32 34.99 -12.53
CA LEU A 218 -23.03 34.37 -12.90
C LEU A 218 -22.68 33.11 -12.07
N GLN A 219 -23.64 32.46 -11.41
CA GLN A 219 -23.36 31.21 -10.69
C GLN A 219 -23.18 30.08 -11.69
N GLN A 220 -21.91 29.73 -11.93
CA GLN A 220 -21.53 28.57 -12.70
C GLN A 220 -21.79 27.30 -11.89
N LEU A 221 -22.50 26.37 -12.51
CA LEU A 221 -22.83 25.05 -11.99
C LEU A 221 -22.19 24.00 -12.88
N LEU A 222 -21.76 22.91 -12.28
CA LEU A 222 -21.42 21.68 -13.00
C LEU A 222 -22.57 20.69 -12.81
N GLY A 223 -22.96 20.03 -13.88
CA GLY A 223 -23.98 18.99 -13.88
C GLY A 223 -23.59 17.84 -14.78
N ALA A 224 -24.58 17.01 -15.11
CA ALA A 224 -24.41 15.92 -16.05
C ALA A 224 -25.66 15.76 -16.92
N ALA A 225 -25.47 15.35 -18.18
CA ALA A 225 -26.56 14.84 -18.99
C ALA A 225 -26.56 13.32 -18.88
N THR A 226 -27.69 12.73 -18.51
CA THR A 226 -27.75 11.30 -18.18
C THR A 226 -28.84 10.58 -18.96
N SER A 227 -28.64 9.30 -19.20
CA SER A 227 -29.70 8.40 -19.66
C SER A 227 -30.88 8.37 -18.67
N CYS A 228 -32.09 8.06 -19.17
CA CYS A 228 -33.34 8.16 -18.39
C CYS A 228 -33.34 7.22 -17.17
N ASN A 229 -32.71 6.06 -17.31
CA ASN A 229 -32.63 5.05 -16.26
C ASN A 229 -31.51 5.33 -15.24
N TYR A 230 -30.88 6.51 -15.25
CA TYR A 230 -29.72 6.83 -14.41
C TYR A 230 -30.00 6.63 -12.91
N PHE A 231 -31.03 7.27 -12.38
CA PHE A 231 -31.37 7.17 -10.96
C PHE A 231 -31.84 5.76 -10.57
N ASP A 232 -32.55 5.07 -11.47
CA ASP A 232 -33.05 3.71 -11.22
C ASP A 232 -31.91 2.69 -11.16
N VAL A 233 -30.95 2.75 -12.09
CA VAL A 233 -29.79 1.86 -12.09
C VAL A 233 -28.87 2.15 -10.90
N LEU A 234 -28.71 3.41 -10.51
CA LEU A 234 -27.94 3.75 -9.31
C LEU A 234 -28.66 3.39 -8.01
N ASN A 235 -29.98 3.13 -8.04
CA ASN A 235 -30.87 3.03 -6.88
C ASN A 235 -30.83 4.30 -6.01
N GLU A 236 -30.71 5.46 -6.64
CA GLU A 236 -30.61 6.77 -6.00
C GLU A 236 -31.81 7.63 -6.41
N HIS A 237 -32.99 7.26 -5.94
CA HIS A 237 -34.22 7.95 -6.31
C HIS A 237 -34.31 9.34 -5.64
N PRO A 238 -34.82 10.37 -6.34
CA PRO A 238 -35.02 11.69 -5.76
C PRO A 238 -35.82 11.66 -4.44
N ALA A 239 -35.34 12.40 -3.44
CA ALA A 239 -36.01 12.53 -2.13
C ALA A 239 -37.28 13.38 -2.20
N LEU A 240 -37.40 14.23 -3.21
CA LEU A 240 -38.62 14.97 -3.55
C LEU A 240 -38.88 14.86 -5.05
N GLY A 241 -40.15 14.75 -5.44
CA GLY A 241 -40.56 14.63 -6.83
C GLY A 241 -40.26 13.24 -7.40
N ARG A 242 -39.72 13.19 -8.63
CA ARG A 242 -39.42 11.96 -9.35
C ARG A 242 -38.10 12.06 -10.14
N GLY A 243 -37.54 10.89 -10.47
CA GLY A 243 -36.47 10.78 -11.46
C GLY A 243 -37.01 10.89 -12.90
N PHE A 244 -36.13 10.69 -13.87
CA PHE A 244 -36.51 10.67 -15.28
C PHE A 244 -37.33 9.42 -15.61
N VAL A 245 -38.21 9.55 -16.60
CA VAL A 245 -38.93 8.43 -17.22
C VAL A 245 -38.70 8.46 -18.72
N ASP A 246 -39.01 7.37 -19.43
CA ASP A 246 -38.73 7.26 -20.87
C ASP A 246 -39.35 8.39 -21.71
N SER A 247 -40.54 8.89 -21.34
CA SER A 247 -41.17 10.00 -22.04
C SER A 247 -40.38 11.32 -21.94
N ASP A 248 -39.60 11.53 -20.87
CA ASP A 248 -38.76 12.71 -20.71
C ASP A 248 -37.54 12.70 -21.67
N CYS A 249 -37.25 11.56 -22.29
CA CYS A 249 -36.11 11.39 -23.17
C CYS A 249 -36.49 11.01 -24.61
N ALA A 250 -37.79 10.98 -24.93
CA ALA A 250 -38.31 10.38 -26.15
C ALA A 250 -37.75 11.01 -27.43
N ALA A 251 -37.46 12.31 -27.40
CA ALA A 251 -36.91 13.05 -28.52
C ALA A 251 -35.89 14.12 -28.04
N PRO A 252 -34.85 14.40 -28.85
CA PRO A 252 -33.93 15.50 -28.60
C PRO A 252 -34.66 16.84 -28.42
N GLY A 253 -34.31 17.60 -27.38
CA GLY A 253 -34.79 18.96 -27.14
C GLY A 253 -36.25 19.11 -26.67
N GLU A 254 -37.09 18.08 -26.73
CA GLU A 254 -38.54 18.24 -26.49
C GLU A 254 -38.93 18.39 -25.01
N ASN A 255 -38.25 17.68 -24.10
CA ASN A 255 -38.65 17.57 -22.70
C ASN A 255 -37.58 18.15 -21.78
N SER A 256 -37.60 19.48 -21.64
CA SER A 256 -36.68 20.22 -20.77
C SER A 256 -37.02 20.00 -19.29
N VAL A 257 -36.59 18.87 -18.74
CA VAL A 257 -36.70 18.53 -17.32
C VAL A 257 -35.34 18.45 -16.65
N VAL A 258 -35.30 18.71 -15.34
CA VAL A 258 -34.06 18.70 -14.56
C VAL A 258 -34.31 18.11 -13.16
N VAL A 259 -33.36 17.34 -12.68
CA VAL A 259 -33.25 16.96 -11.26
C VAL A 259 -32.13 17.80 -10.66
N VAL A 260 -32.37 18.43 -9.51
CA VAL A 260 -31.35 19.27 -8.83
C VAL A 260 -30.75 18.55 -7.64
N SER A 261 -29.51 18.86 -7.30
CA SER A 261 -28.86 18.28 -6.12
C SER A 261 -29.47 18.82 -4.82
N ASN A 262 -29.39 18.02 -3.75
CA ASN A 262 -29.86 18.46 -2.43
C ASN A 262 -29.14 19.74 -1.95
N ASN A 263 -27.85 19.85 -2.27
CA ASN A 263 -27.03 21.01 -1.92
C ASN A 263 -27.47 22.28 -2.67
N LEU A 264 -27.74 22.18 -3.96
CA LEU A 264 -28.25 23.31 -4.75
C LEU A 264 -29.63 23.74 -4.24
N TRP A 265 -30.51 22.78 -3.99
CA TRP A 265 -31.85 23.02 -3.47
C TRP A 265 -31.83 23.73 -2.10
N ARG A 266 -31.03 23.26 -1.14
CA ARG A 266 -30.90 23.90 0.18
C ARG A 266 -30.19 25.25 0.11
N GLY A 267 -29.09 25.33 -0.65
CA GLY A 267 -28.21 26.50 -0.68
C GLY A 267 -28.78 27.67 -1.48
N THR A 268 -29.30 27.41 -2.69
CA THR A 268 -29.78 28.47 -3.59
C THR A 268 -31.29 28.66 -3.51
N PHE A 269 -32.05 27.56 -3.33
CA PHE A 269 -33.52 27.60 -3.29
C PHE A 269 -34.09 27.52 -1.87
N ALA A 270 -33.25 27.74 -0.85
CA ALA A 270 -33.62 27.74 0.57
C ALA A 270 -34.36 26.48 1.06
N GLY A 271 -34.24 25.36 0.34
CA GLY A 271 -34.99 24.14 0.64
C GLY A 271 -36.50 24.26 0.39
N ASP A 272 -36.94 25.12 -0.54
CA ASP A 272 -38.35 25.27 -0.89
C ASP A 272 -38.91 24.00 -1.57
N PRO A 273 -39.82 23.23 -0.94
CA PRO A 273 -40.38 22.02 -1.54
C PRO A 273 -41.24 22.32 -2.78
N SER A 274 -41.73 23.56 -2.92
CA SER A 274 -42.49 23.99 -4.10
C SER A 274 -41.60 24.24 -5.32
N LEU A 275 -40.29 24.03 -5.24
CA LEU A 275 -39.39 24.06 -6.40
C LEU A 275 -39.78 22.98 -7.43
N VAL A 276 -40.22 21.80 -6.98
CA VAL A 276 -40.68 20.74 -7.88
C VAL A 276 -41.92 21.22 -8.65
N GLY A 277 -41.88 21.11 -9.97
CA GLY A 277 -42.89 21.64 -10.90
C GLY A 277 -42.64 23.08 -11.35
N LYS A 278 -41.73 23.83 -10.71
CA LYS A 278 -41.32 25.16 -11.17
C LYS A 278 -40.23 25.06 -12.23
N ARG A 279 -40.08 26.15 -12.99
CA ARG A 279 -39.00 26.28 -13.98
C ARG A 279 -37.80 26.99 -13.39
N ILE A 280 -36.61 26.49 -13.71
CA ILE A 280 -35.34 27.18 -13.54
C ILE A 280 -34.71 27.41 -14.92
N THR A 281 -33.82 28.36 -15.04
CA THR A 281 -33.13 28.65 -16.31
C THR A 281 -31.68 28.22 -16.20
N LEU A 282 -31.24 27.34 -17.11
CA LEU A 282 -29.85 26.91 -17.26
C LEU A 282 -29.39 27.26 -18.68
N ASN A 283 -28.30 28.02 -18.82
CA ASN A 283 -27.78 28.48 -20.12
C ASN A 283 -28.84 29.13 -21.03
N ARG A 284 -29.75 29.91 -20.42
CA ARG A 284 -30.89 30.60 -21.09
C ARG A 284 -32.03 29.67 -21.55
N THR A 285 -31.93 28.37 -21.31
CA THR A 285 -32.99 27.39 -21.56
C THR A 285 -33.77 27.12 -20.27
N ALA A 286 -35.11 27.07 -20.36
CA ALA A 286 -35.96 26.83 -19.20
C ALA A 286 -36.18 25.33 -18.98
N TYR A 287 -35.83 24.84 -17.79
CA TYR A 287 -36.01 23.46 -17.36
C TYR A 287 -37.04 23.38 -16.23
N THR A 288 -37.98 22.45 -16.33
CA THR A 288 -38.91 22.14 -15.24
C THR A 288 -38.21 21.23 -14.23
N VAL A 289 -38.13 21.66 -12.98
CA VAL A 289 -37.57 20.85 -11.90
C VAL A 289 -38.55 19.73 -11.60
N ILE A 290 -38.17 18.48 -11.84
CA ILE A 290 -39.04 17.31 -11.60
C ILE A 290 -38.68 16.57 -10.32
N GLY A 291 -37.50 16.82 -9.75
CA GLY A 291 -37.10 16.22 -8.50
C GLY A 291 -35.86 16.85 -7.87
N VAL A 292 -35.63 16.48 -6.60
CA VAL A 292 -34.44 16.83 -5.82
C VAL A 292 -33.74 15.54 -5.41
N ALA A 293 -32.46 15.40 -5.75
CA ALA A 293 -31.65 14.24 -5.43
C ALA A 293 -31.56 14.00 -3.91
N PRO A 294 -31.36 12.74 -3.47
CA PRO A 294 -31.28 12.43 -2.04
C PRO A 294 -30.06 13.09 -1.37
N PRO A 295 -30.13 13.38 -0.06
CA PRO A 295 -29.00 13.93 0.67
C PRO A 295 -27.76 13.02 0.55
N GLY A 296 -26.60 13.60 0.24
CA GLY A 296 -25.35 12.87 0.09
C GLY A 296 -25.07 12.32 -1.31
N PHE A 297 -26.07 12.29 -2.20
CA PHE A 297 -25.84 11.94 -3.60
C PHE A 297 -25.25 13.13 -4.36
N THR A 298 -24.04 12.94 -4.90
CA THR A 298 -23.28 13.96 -5.63
C THR A 298 -23.07 13.61 -7.10
N GLY A 299 -23.65 12.51 -7.58
CA GLY A 299 -23.40 11.98 -8.93
C GLY A 299 -22.34 10.89 -8.94
N THR A 300 -21.88 10.55 -10.14
CA THR A 300 -20.98 9.42 -10.40
C THR A 300 -19.52 9.82 -10.56
N GLU A 301 -19.23 11.13 -10.52
CA GLU A 301 -17.89 11.69 -10.64
C GLU A 301 -17.36 12.19 -9.29
N PRO A 302 -16.03 12.30 -9.11
CA PRO A 302 -15.45 12.89 -7.90
C PRO A 302 -15.86 14.35 -7.68
N VAL A 303 -16.11 15.10 -8.75
CA VAL A 303 -16.64 16.47 -8.68
C VAL A 303 -18.17 16.40 -8.66
N ALA A 304 -18.76 16.98 -7.61
CA ALA A 304 -20.20 16.90 -7.37
C ALA A 304 -21.02 17.61 -8.47
N SER A 305 -22.03 16.92 -8.99
CA SER A 305 -23.04 17.50 -9.88
C SER A 305 -24.10 18.27 -9.09
N ALA A 306 -24.39 19.48 -9.53
CA ALA A 306 -25.44 20.35 -9.01
C ALA A 306 -26.81 20.06 -9.64
N PHE A 307 -26.83 19.46 -10.83
CA PHE A 307 -28.03 19.11 -11.56
C PHE A 307 -27.79 17.94 -12.52
N TRP A 308 -28.88 17.29 -12.93
CA TRP A 308 -28.92 16.27 -13.99
C TRP A 308 -30.03 16.61 -14.97
N VAL A 309 -29.76 16.45 -16.27
CA VAL A 309 -30.77 16.55 -17.34
C VAL A 309 -30.74 15.28 -18.20
N PRO A 310 -31.79 14.98 -18.98
CA PRO A 310 -31.73 13.91 -19.97
C PRO A 310 -30.64 14.16 -21.03
N ILE A 311 -29.99 13.10 -21.51
CA ILE A 311 -29.05 13.14 -22.65
C ILE A 311 -29.68 13.83 -23.88
N SER A 312 -30.98 13.63 -24.12
CA SER A 312 -31.73 14.29 -25.19
C SER A 312 -31.72 15.83 -25.10
N MET A 313 -31.35 16.41 -23.96
CA MET A 313 -31.25 17.86 -23.75
C MET A 313 -29.83 18.41 -23.94
N GLN A 314 -28.86 17.60 -24.38
CA GLN A 314 -27.46 18.01 -24.52
C GLN A 314 -27.31 19.28 -25.38
N GLU A 315 -27.87 19.31 -26.60
CA GLU A 315 -27.78 20.49 -27.47
C GLU A 315 -28.46 21.73 -26.86
N ALA A 316 -29.53 21.55 -26.09
CA ALA A 316 -30.23 22.67 -25.47
C ALA A 316 -29.44 23.32 -24.31
N LEU A 317 -28.49 22.59 -23.71
CA LEU A 317 -27.53 23.13 -22.74
C LEU A 317 -26.30 23.74 -23.41
N GLU A 318 -25.86 23.16 -24.53
CA GLU A 318 -24.73 23.66 -25.35
C GLU A 318 -25.16 23.96 -26.80
N PRO A 319 -25.87 25.09 -27.03
CA PRO A 319 -26.38 25.41 -28.36
C PRO A 319 -25.30 25.45 -29.43
N GLY A 320 -25.56 24.83 -30.58
CA GLY A 320 -24.63 24.74 -31.71
C GLY A 320 -23.62 23.60 -31.62
N ARG A 321 -23.76 22.71 -30.63
CA ARG A 321 -22.97 21.48 -30.47
C ARG A 321 -23.90 20.29 -30.31
N ASP A 322 -24.55 19.86 -31.39
CA ASP A 322 -25.36 18.63 -31.37
C ASP A 322 -24.44 17.40 -31.39
N ARG A 323 -24.16 16.85 -30.19
CA ARG A 323 -23.35 15.63 -30.05
C ARG A 323 -24.15 14.36 -30.29
N LEU A 324 -25.49 14.44 -30.31
CA LEU A 324 -26.35 13.30 -30.59
C LEU A 324 -26.44 13.02 -32.10
N ALA A 325 -26.23 14.04 -32.94
CA ALA A 325 -26.20 13.89 -34.40
C ALA A 325 -24.88 13.37 -34.97
N ASP A 326 -23.77 13.39 -34.22
CA ASP A 326 -22.48 12.81 -34.67
C ASP A 326 -22.33 11.38 -34.12
N ASP A 327 -22.68 10.40 -34.95
CA ASP A 327 -22.63 8.98 -34.61
C ASP A 327 -21.21 8.47 -34.27
N ASN A 328 -20.16 9.17 -34.73
CA ASN A 328 -18.76 8.84 -34.47
C ASN A 328 -18.15 9.68 -33.34
N LEU A 329 -18.91 10.57 -32.71
CA LEU A 329 -18.43 11.33 -31.57
C LEU A 329 -18.55 10.50 -30.29
N SER A 330 -17.41 10.23 -29.67
CA SER A 330 -17.33 9.73 -28.30
C SER A 330 -17.42 10.85 -27.29
N TRP A 331 -18.36 10.76 -26.36
CA TRP A 331 -18.54 11.78 -25.31
C TRP A 331 -19.25 11.24 -24.06
N LEU A 332 -19.64 9.97 -24.05
CA LEU A 332 -20.40 9.36 -22.96
C LEU A 332 -19.52 8.42 -22.12
N ALA A 333 -19.53 8.64 -20.82
CA ALA A 333 -19.09 7.64 -19.86
C ALA A 333 -20.22 6.61 -19.64
N MET A 334 -19.86 5.37 -19.31
CA MET A 334 -20.83 4.29 -19.05
C MET A 334 -20.59 3.60 -17.72
N LEU A 335 -21.69 3.35 -16.99
CA LEU A 335 -21.71 2.54 -15.78
C LEU A 335 -22.77 1.46 -15.90
N GLY A 336 -22.40 0.22 -15.59
CA GLY A 336 -23.31 -0.92 -15.59
C GLY A 336 -23.50 -1.48 -14.18
N ARG A 337 -24.75 -1.74 -13.79
CA ARG A 337 -25.04 -2.57 -12.61
C ARG A 337 -25.10 -4.03 -13.03
N THR A 338 -24.23 -4.87 -12.50
CA THR A 338 -24.17 -6.29 -12.82
C THR A 338 -25.38 -7.03 -12.25
N ARG A 339 -25.82 -8.06 -12.97
CA ARG A 339 -26.75 -9.05 -12.40
C ARG A 339 -26.06 -9.81 -11.26
N PRO A 340 -26.84 -10.37 -10.31
CA PRO A 340 -26.27 -11.20 -9.24
C PRO A 340 -25.36 -12.29 -9.80
N SER A 341 -24.23 -12.53 -9.14
CA SER A 341 -23.27 -13.60 -9.46
C SER A 341 -22.51 -13.47 -10.78
N ILE A 342 -22.63 -12.34 -11.50
CA ILE A 342 -21.81 -12.06 -12.68
C ILE A 342 -20.41 -11.58 -12.27
N THR A 343 -19.39 -12.22 -12.83
CA THR A 343 -17.98 -11.85 -12.61
C THR A 343 -17.49 -10.82 -13.62
N THR A 344 -16.45 -10.06 -13.28
CA THR A 344 -15.81 -9.11 -14.20
C THR A 344 -15.32 -9.78 -15.49
N GLY A 345 -14.88 -11.04 -15.42
CA GLY A 345 -14.48 -11.82 -16.60
C GLY A 345 -15.64 -12.07 -17.56
N GLN A 346 -16.83 -12.39 -17.03
CA GLN A 346 -18.05 -12.55 -17.84
C GLN A 346 -18.52 -11.22 -18.45
N VAL A 347 -18.44 -10.12 -17.68
CA VAL A 347 -18.73 -8.77 -18.20
C VAL A 347 -17.83 -8.47 -19.41
N ARG A 348 -16.51 -8.66 -19.27
CA ARG A 348 -15.58 -8.43 -20.37
C ARG A 348 -15.87 -9.30 -21.59
N ALA A 349 -16.20 -10.57 -21.39
CA ALA A 349 -16.49 -11.48 -22.48
C ALA A 349 -17.76 -11.09 -23.25
N ASP A 350 -18.85 -10.76 -22.55
CA ASP A 350 -20.11 -10.33 -23.16
C ASP A 350 -19.96 -9.01 -23.94
N LEU A 351 -19.31 -8.01 -23.32
CA LEU A 351 -19.06 -6.72 -23.97
C LEU A 351 -18.12 -6.85 -25.18
N ALA A 352 -17.11 -7.72 -25.14
CA ALA A 352 -16.22 -7.94 -26.27
C ALA A 352 -16.94 -8.51 -27.51
N VAL A 353 -17.99 -9.33 -27.31
CA VAL A 353 -18.82 -9.82 -28.42
C VAL A 353 -19.59 -8.67 -29.08
N ILE A 354 -20.12 -7.74 -28.28
CA ILE A 354 -20.84 -6.57 -28.78
C ILE A 354 -19.86 -5.62 -29.49
N ALA A 355 -18.69 -5.37 -28.91
CA ALA A 355 -17.64 -4.56 -29.52
C ALA A 355 -17.26 -5.10 -30.92
N GLY A 356 -17.00 -6.40 -31.04
CA GLY A 356 -16.69 -7.01 -32.33
C GLY A 356 -17.83 -6.91 -33.35
N ARG A 357 -19.09 -6.89 -32.90
CA ARG A 357 -20.24 -6.62 -33.79
C ARG A 357 -20.23 -5.17 -34.27
N ILE A 358 -20.02 -4.20 -33.38
CA ILE A 358 -19.94 -2.77 -33.71
C ILE A 358 -18.83 -2.54 -34.74
N ASP A 359 -17.64 -3.14 -34.53
CA ASP A 359 -16.51 -3.05 -35.47
C ASP A 359 -16.86 -3.61 -36.86
N HIS A 360 -17.64 -4.70 -36.91
CA HIS A 360 -18.07 -5.29 -38.17
C HIS A 360 -19.11 -4.45 -38.90
N LEU A 361 -20.03 -3.80 -38.18
CA LEU A 361 -21.05 -2.93 -38.75
C LEU A 361 -20.46 -1.65 -39.34
N HIS A 362 -19.30 -1.21 -38.84
CA HIS A 362 -18.73 0.08 -39.20
C HIS A 362 -17.27 0.03 -39.64
N ARG A 363 -16.92 -0.95 -40.48
CA ARG A 363 -15.55 -1.14 -40.99
C ARG A 363 -14.93 0.18 -41.51
N GLY A 364 -13.90 0.66 -40.80
CA GLY A 364 -13.11 1.83 -41.21
C GLY A 364 -13.60 3.18 -40.68
N SER A 365 -14.60 3.21 -39.80
CA SER A 365 -15.15 4.45 -39.23
C SER A 365 -15.08 4.54 -37.70
N PHE A 366 -14.52 3.53 -37.01
CA PHE A 366 -14.44 3.44 -35.55
C PHE A 366 -13.02 3.12 -35.09
#